data_AF-A0AB35XG00-F1
#
_entry.id   AF-A0AB35XG00-F1
#
_cell.length_a   1.000
_cell.length_b   1.000
_cell.length_c   1.000
_cell.angle_alpha   90.00
_cell.angle_beta   90.00
_cell.angle_gamma   90.00
#
_symmetry.space_group_name_H-M   'P 1'
#
loop_
_entity.id
_entity.type
_entity.pdbx_description
1 polymer ?
#
loop_
_entity_poly.entity_id
_entity_poly.type
_entity_poly.pdbx_seq_one_letter_code
_entity_poly.pdbx_strand_id
1 'polypeptide(L)'
;MFHIPFSMRHLVNAQRYSVAGLPCLYLGSSLYVCWLEMDKPDFDKLYISSYSSNEEDSKILDFTSEILYSSFYGIVNDDEMSYLTKMSYICLMPLIYACNFKKKNNSTSFTQEYIIPNLLMQWISRRGKSNIVGIAYRSTKMVKTNDGDKSINVVLPPKVTYQQTISKDFCPKLIKMFKLTPPVSWQVLKTLDYTCDPDERDKAKSASRFLRRNERLSGIKNFDDSIVHLYPLTDFHKLEKCMDNLLEYGVIEDKK
;
A
#
# COMPACT_ATOMS: atom_id res chain seq x y z
N MET A 1 3.35 12.36 8.89
CA MET A 1 2.08 11.66 8.55
C MET A 1 2.19 10.26 9.13
N PHE A 2 1.19 9.73 9.83
CA PHE A 2 1.25 8.40 10.48
C PHE A 2 -0.17 7.88 10.75
N HIS A 3 -0.36 6.84 11.55
CA HIS A 3 -1.72 6.46 12.01
C HIS A 3 -2.31 7.56 12.90
N ILE A 4 -3.64 7.68 12.95
CA ILE A 4 -4.33 8.67 13.80
C ILE A 4 -3.91 8.48 15.27
N PRO A 5 -3.61 9.56 16.02
CA PRO A 5 -3.26 9.46 17.44
C PRO A 5 -4.29 8.67 18.24
N PHE A 6 -3.84 7.91 19.25
CA PHE A 6 -4.75 7.14 20.11
C PHE A 6 -5.78 8.03 20.82
N SER A 7 -5.39 9.26 21.18
CA SER A 7 -6.27 10.31 21.73
C SER A 7 -7.40 10.72 20.77
N MET A 8 -7.19 10.58 19.46
CA MET A 8 -8.14 10.94 18.41
C MET A 8 -8.81 9.71 17.76
N ARG A 9 -8.78 8.54 18.41
CA ARG A 9 -9.32 7.30 17.85
C ARG A 9 -10.81 7.35 17.46
N HIS A 10 -11.59 8.26 18.02
CA HIS A 10 -13.00 8.46 17.66
C HIS A 10 -13.19 8.94 16.21
N LEU A 11 -12.14 9.48 15.56
CA LEU A 11 -12.13 9.86 14.15
C LEU A 11 -11.82 8.68 13.21
N VAL A 12 -11.45 7.53 13.76
CA VAL A 12 -11.06 6.35 12.97
C VAL A 12 -12.31 5.58 12.54
N ASN A 13 -12.67 5.73 11.27
CA ASN A 13 -13.72 4.94 10.64
C ASN A 13 -13.29 3.49 10.38
N ALA A 14 -14.26 2.60 10.22
CA ALA A 14 -13.98 1.23 9.79
C ALA A 14 -13.44 1.21 8.35
N GLN A 15 -12.39 0.43 8.13
CA GLN A 15 -11.74 0.18 6.85
C GLN A 15 -11.70 -1.33 6.60
N ARG A 16 -11.14 -1.76 5.46
CA ARG A 16 -11.04 -3.20 5.15
C ARG A 16 -10.31 -3.97 6.26
N TYR A 17 -9.11 -3.53 6.60
CA TYR A 17 -8.27 -4.14 7.63
C TYR A 17 -8.19 -3.27 8.89
N SER A 18 -9.28 -2.63 9.27
CA SER A 18 -9.38 -1.96 10.56
C SER A 18 -10.83 -1.80 11.02
N VAL A 19 -11.08 -2.15 12.27
CA VAL A 19 -12.35 -1.82 12.93
C VAL A 19 -12.38 -0.35 13.32
N ALA A 20 -13.59 0.22 13.41
CA ALA A 20 -13.77 1.58 13.89
C ALA A 20 -13.08 1.77 15.25
N GLY A 21 -12.37 2.89 15.41
CA GLY A 21 -11.63 3.19 16.63
C GLY A 21 -10.27 2.50 16.78
N LEU A 22 -9.78 1.73 15.80
CA LEU A 22 -8.44 1.14 15.81
C LEU A 22 -7.53 1.85 14.78
N PRO A 23 -6.60 2.72 15.20
CA PRO A 23 -5.77 3.48 14.27
C PRO A 23 -4.65 2.61 13.67
N CYS A 24 -4.95 1.89 12.59
CA CYS A 24 -3.94 1.16 11.82
C CYS A 24 -3.12 2.11 10.93
N LEU A 25 -1.86 1.75 10.69
CA LEU A 25 -1.03 2.42 9.70
C LEU A 25 -1.28 1.79 8.33
N TYR A 26 -1.78 2.58 7.39
CA TYR A 26 -1.99 2.21 6.00
C TYR A 26 -0.89 2.82 5.14
N LEU A 27 -0.21 1.99 4.36
CA LEU A 27 0.83 2.36 3.40
C LEU A 27 0.48 1.80 2.03
N GLY A 28 0.86 2.49 0.97
CA GLY A 28 0.77 2.01 -0.40
C GLY A 28 2.16 1.95 -1.02
N SER A 29 2.39 0.98 -1.90
CA SER A 29 3.64 0.84 -2.66
C SER A 29 3.80 1.88 -3.77
N SER A 30 2.75 2.67 -4.02
CA SER A 30 2.79 3.79 -4.94
C SER A 30 1.87 4.94 -4.52
N LEU A 31 2.21 6.17 -4.90
CA LEU A 31 1.36 7.35 -4.71
C LEU A 31 0.03 7.19 -5.44
N TYR A 32 0.00 6.45 -6.55
CA TYR A 32 -1.22 6.20 -7.30
C TYR A 32 -2.18 5.29 -6.52
N VAL A 33 -1.70 4.18 -5.94
CA VAL A 33 -2.57 3.32 -5.12
C VAL A 33 -3.03 4.07 -3.88
N CYS A 34 -2.17 4.86 -3.23
CA CYS A 34 -2.56 5.73 -2.12
C CYS A 34 -3.71 6.69 -2.51
N TRP A 35 -3.57 7.37 -3.66
CA TRP A 35 -4.59 8.29 -4.18
C TRP A 35 -5.92 7.58 -4.48
N LEU A 36 -5.86 6.38 -5.09
CA LEU A 36 -7.04 5.56 -5.33
C LEU A 36 -7.73 5.12 -4.03
N GLU A 37 -6.96 4.69 -3.03
CA GLU A 37 -7.50 4.22 -1.75
C GLU A 37 -8.18 5.35 -0.97
N MET A 38 -7.72 6.60 -1.14
CA MET A 38 -8.37 7.80 -0.59
C MET A 38 -9.60 8.28 -1.38
N ASP A 39 -10.08 7.51 -2.37
CA ASP A 39 -11.21 7.87 -3.24
C ASP A 39 -10.93 9.11 -4.12
N LYS A 40 -9.70 9.20 -4.65
CA LYS A 40 -9.29 10.16 -5.68
C LYS A 40 -9.50 11.64 -5.28
N PRO A 41 -8.97 12.09 -4.12
CA PRO A 41 -9.11 13.48 -3.69
C PRO A 41 -8.35 14.46 -4.61
N ASP A 42 -8.71 15.73 -4.53
CA ASP A 42 -8.02 16.80 -5.25
C ASP A 42 -6.54 16.89 -4.83
N PHE A 43 -5.64 17.07 -5.81
CA PHE A 43 -4.19 17.06 -5.57
C PHE A 43 -3.69 18.23 -4.71
N ASP A 44 -4.42 19.34 -4.63
CA ASP A 44 -4.08 20.51 -3.82
C ASP A 44 -4.21 20.27 -2.30
N LYS A 45 -5.02 19.29 -1.91
CA LYS A 45 -5.26 18.90 -0.51
C LYS A 45 -4.31 17.80 -0.04
N LEU A 46 -3.45 17.29 -0.92
CA LEU A 46 -2.63 16.12 -0.62
C LEU A 46 -1.28 16.49 -0.04
N TYR A 47 -0.92 15.73 1.01
CA TYR A 47 0.42 15.66 1.54
C TYR A 47 0.95 14.24 1.34
N ILE A 48 2.22 14.14 0.99
CA ILE A 48 2.92 12.90 0.70
C ILE A 48 4.12 12.75 1.63
N SER A 49 4.40 11.51 2.01
CA SER A 49 5.51 11.12 2.89
C SER A 49 5.90 9.69 2.53
N SER A 50 7.20 9.45 2.42
CA SER A 50 7.77 8.16 2.06
C SER A 50 8.27 7.47 3.31
N TYR A 51 8.18 6.15 3.33
CA TYR A 51 8.51 5.34 4.49
C TYR A 51 9.62 4.36 4.14
N SER A 52 10.59 4.24 5.04
CA SER A 52 11.63 3.22 4.98
C SER A 52 11.69 2.47 6.30
N SER A 53 12.10 1.21 6.23
CA SER A 53 12.23 0.33 7.39
C SER A 53 13.49 -0.50 7.23
N ASN A 54 14.26 -0.61 8.31
CA ASN A 54 15.39 -1.54 8.42
C ASN A 54 15.06 -2.69 9.38
N GLU A 55 13.77 -2.90 9.68
CA GLU A 55 13.29 -3.94 10.58
C GLU A 55 13.31 -5.30 9.86
N GLU A 56 14.14 -6.22 10.33
CA GLU A 56 14.29 -7.57 9.73
C GLU A 56 13.48 -8.66 10.46
N ASP A 57 13.21 -8.48 11.77
CA ASP A 57 12.55 -9.50 12.59
C ASP A 57 11.04 -9.60 12.32
N SER A 58 10.43 -8.49 11.90
CA SER A 58 8.99 -8.38 11.69
C SER A 58 8.59 -8.90 10.30
N LYS A 59 7.52 -9.72 10.26
CA LYS A 59 6.99 -10.33 9.04
C LYS A 59 5.64 -9.74 8.65
N ILE A 60 5.39 -9.65 7.37
CA ILE A 60 4.09 -9.26 6.81
C ILE A 60 3.42 -10.52 6.24
N LEU A 61 2.12 -10.69 6.52
CA LEU A 61 1.34 -11.72 5.85
C LEU A 61 1.09 -11.26 4.41
N ASP A 62 1.66 -11.98 3.45
CA ASP A 62 1.65 -11.57 2.05
C ASP A 62 0.47 -12.19 1.29
N PHE A 63 -0.54 -11.38 0.95
CA PHE A 63 -1.65 -11.77 0.06
C PHE A 63 -1.46 -11.23 -1.37
N THR A 64 -0.22 -10.88 -1.73
CA THR A 64 0.20 -10.32 -3.02
C THR A 64 1.06 -11.27 -3.83
N SER A 65 1.22 -12.52 -3.40
CA SER A 65 1.97 -13.50 -4.19
C SER A 65 1.35 -13.69 -5.57
N GLU A 66 2.19 -13.73 -6.61
CA GLU A 66 1.77 -13.91 -7.99
C GLU A 66 1.07 -15.24 -8.22
N ILE A 67 1.39 -16.29 -7.46
CA ILE A 67 0.73 -17.61 -7.58
C ILE A 67 -0.80 -17.54 -7.40
N LEU A 68 -1.29 -16.51 -6.71
CA LEU A 68 -2.71 -16.29 -6.47
C LEU A 68 -3.43 -15.62 -7.67
N TYR A 69 -2.66 -15.04 -8.60
CA TYR A 69 -3.16 -14.15 -9.66
C TYR A 69 -2.65 -14.51 -11.06
N SER A 70 -1.55 -15.27 -11.15
CA SER A 70 -1.20 -15.99 -12.36
C SER A 70 -2.34 -16.96 -12.59
N SER A 71 -3.22 -16.64 -13.55
CA SER A 71 -3.94 -17.69 -14.26
C SER A 71 -2.90 -18.76 -14.61
N PHE A 72 -3.26 -20.04 -14.52
CA PHE A 72 -2.46 -21.25 -14.79
C PHE A 72 -1.69 -21.24 -16.13
N TYR A 73 -0.92 -20.19 -16.41
CA TYR A 73 -0.24 -19.86 -17.64
C TYR A 73 1.19 -20.33 -17.49
N GLY A 74 1.34 -21.63 -17.67
CA GLY A 74 2.63 -22.26 -17.89
C GLY A 74 3.47 -22.38 -16.62
N ILE A 75 4.19 -23.49 -16.57
CA ILE A 75 5.31 -23.68 -15.67
C ILE A 75 6.24 -22.48 -15.90
N VAL A 76 6.35 -21.58 -14.93
CA VAL A 76 7.44 -20.62 -14.92
C VAL A 76 8.69 -21.46 -14.76
N ASN A 77 9.53 -21.50 -15.79
CA ASN A 77 10.74 -22.32 -15.81
C ASN A 77 11.79 -21.92 -14.75
N ASP A 78 11.48 -20.91 -13.93
CA ASP A 78 12.33 -20.32 -12.90
C ASP A 78 11.53 -20.07 -11.61
N ASP A 79 10.68 -21.03 -11.23
CA ASP A 79 9.87 -20.93 -10.03
C ASP A 79 10.73 -21.18 -8.77
N GLU A 80 11.34 -20.12 -8.26
CA GLU A 80 12.15 -20.10 -7.02
C GLU A 80 11.33 -20.41 -5.75
N MET A 81 9.99 -20.43 -5.82
CA MET A 81 9.17 -20.61 -4.64
C MET A 81 9.14 -22.07 -4.18
N SER A 82 9.48 -22.27 -2.90
CA SER A 82 9.50 -23.61 -2.30
C SER A 82 8.13 -24.29 -2.36
N TYR A 83 8.14 -25.62 -2.49
CA TYR A 83 6.93 -26.46 -2.45
C TYR A 83 6.07 -26.20 -1.19
N LEU A 84 6.71 -26.04 -0.03
CA LEU A 84 6.02 -25.76 1.23
C LEU A 84 5.30 -24.41 1.19
N THR A 85 5.93 -23.39 0.60
CA THR A 85 5.31 -22.07 0.43
C THR A 85 4.10 -22.14 -0.49
N LYS A 86 4.19 -22.86 -1.61
CA LYS A 86 3.06 -23.09 -2.52
C LYS A 86 1.88 -23.76 -1.83
N MET A 87 2.15 -24.84 -1.08
CA MET A 87 1.12 -25.53 -0.31
C MET A 87 0.50 -24.63 0.77
N SER A 88 1.31 -23.78 1.41
CA SER A 88 0.80 -22.78 2.36
C SER A 88 -0.16 -21.80 1.71
N TYR A 89 0.12 -21.33 0.50
CA TYR A 89 -0.79 -20.47 -0.27
C TYR A 89 -2.08 -21.17 -0.67
N ILE A 90 -2.02 -22.43 -1.08
CA ILE A 90 -3.21 -23.24 -1.38
C ILE A 90 -4.09 -23.37 -0.14
N CYS A 91 -3.51 -23.67 1.02
CA CYS A 91 -4.25 -23.73 2.29
C CYS A 91 -4.84 -22.37 2.71
N LEU A 92 -4.15 -21.27 2.42
CA LEU A 92 -4.61 -19.91 2.74
C LEU A 92 -5.62 -19.35 1.72
N MET A 93 -5.74 -19.96 0.54
CA MET A 93 -6.55 -19.45 -0.58
C MET A 93 -7.99 -19.09 -0.18
N PRO A 94 -8.74 -19.90 0.60
CA PRO A 94 -10.10 -19.53 1.01
C PRO A 94 -10.14 -18.24 1.82
N LEU A 95 -9.15 -18.03 2.71
CA LEU A 95 -9.03 -16.82 3.52
C LEU A 95 -8.66 -15.61 2.65
N ILE A 96 -7.74 -15.80 1.71
CA ILE A 96 -7.31 -14.76 0.77
C ILE A 96 -8.51 -14.28 -0.05
N TYR A 97 -9.29 -15.19 -0.62
CA TYR A 97 -10.48 -14.83 -1.39
C TYR A 97 -11.53 -14.15 -0.54
N ALA A 98 -11.77 -14.64 0.68
CA ALA A 98 -12.67 -13.99 1.62
C ALA A 98 -12.27 -12.55 1.97
N CYS A 99 -10.99 -12.20 1.82
CA CYS A 99 -10.49 -10.86 2.06
C CYS A 99 -10.46 -9.94 0.83
N ASN A 100 -10.72 -10.46 -0.37
CA ASN A 100 -10.55 -9.75 -1.65
C ASN A 100 -11.88 -9.35 -2.33
N PHE A 101 -13.02 -9.43 -1.62
CA PHE A 101 -14.29 -8.99 -2.18
C PHE A 101 -14.31 -7.47 -2.43
N LYS A 102 -14.80 -7.09 -3.62
CA LYS A 102 -15.07 -5.69 -3.97
C LYS A 102 -16.29 -5.20 -3.21
N LYS A 103 -16.17 -4.03 -2.57
CA LYS A 103 -17.28 -3.36 -1.90
C LYS A 103 -18.37 -3.06 -2.92
N LYS A 104 -19.60 -3.53 -2.67
CA LYS A 104 -20.73 -3.33 -3.58
C LYS A 104 -21.42 -1.97 -3.38
N ASN A 105 -21.62 -1.56 -2.13
CA ASN A 105 -22.36 -0.35 -1.78
C ASN A 105 -21.43 0.65 -1.09
N ASN A 106 -21.14 1.79 -1.71
CA ASN A 106 -20.15 2.74 -1.20
C ASN A 106 -20.63 3.56 0.02
N SER A 107 -21.95 3.70 0.21
CA SER A 107 -22.58 4.63 1.17
C SER A 107 -23.23 3.94 2.38
N THR A 108 -22.70 2.81 2.84
CA THR A 108 -23.24 2.07 3.99
C THR A 108 -22.31 2.13 5.19
N SER A 109 -22.88 2.29 6.39
CA SER A 109 -22.16 2.23 7.68
C SER A 109 -21.55 0.85 7.94
N PHE A 110 -22.17 -0.20 7.38
CA PHE A 110 -21.71 -1.57 7.45
C PHE A 110 -21.30 -2.08 6.06
N THR A 111 -20.11 -2.67 5.98
CA THR A 111 -19.56 -3.29 4.76
C THR A 111 -19.28 -4.76 5.05
N GLN A 112 -20.15 -5.65 4.58
CA GLN A 112 -20.07 -7.09 4.85
C GLN A 112 -18.75 -7.70 4.35
N GLU A 113 -18.21 -7.16 3.26
CA GLU A 113 -16.94 -7.60 2.65
C GLU A 113 -15.75 -7.38 3.59
N TYR A 114 -15.90 -6.54 4.63
CA TYR A 114 -14.84 -6.24 5.59
C TYR A 114 -14.89 -7.12 6.84
N ILE A 115 -15.88 -8.02 6.99
CA ILE A 115 -16.00 -8.86 8.20
C ILE A 115 -14.74 -9.72 8.39
N ILE A 116 -14.38 -10.53 7.39
CA ILE A 116 -13.24 -11.45 7.48
C ILE A 116 -11.89 -10.70 7.55
N PRO A 117 -11.62 -9.71 6.68
CA PRO A 117 -10.47 -8.81 6.84
C PRO A 117 -10.30 -8.20 8.23
N ASN A 118 -11.38 -7.70 8.84
CA ASN A 118 -11.34 -7.10 10.16
C ASN A 118 -11.07 -8.12 11.27
N LEU A 119 -11.62 -9.33 11.17
CA LEU A 119 -11.32 -10.42 12.11
C LEU A 119 -9.85 -10.83 12.02
N LEU A 120 -9.32 -10.94 10.80
CA LEU A 120 -7.90 -11.23 10.57
C LEU A 120 -7.01 -10.14 11.17
N MET A 121 -7.36 -8.86 10.97
CA MET A 121 -6.58 -7.76 11.54
C MET A 121 -6.59 -7.75 13.06
N GLN A 122 -7.75 -8.01 13.67
CA GLN A 122 -7.86 -8.16 15.11
C GLN A 122 -7.01 -9.33 15.63
N TRP A 123 -6.96 -10.45 14.90
CA TRP A 123 -6.10 -11.59 15.24
C TRP A 123 -4.62 -11.20 15.20
N ILE A 124 -4.16 -10.45 14.19
CA ILE A 124 -2.78 -9.94 14.10
C ILE A 124 -2.48 -8.98 15.28
N SER A 125 -3.38 -8.03 15.57
CA SER A 125 -3.20 -7.02 16.62
C SER A 125 -3.09 -7.63 18.02
N ARG A 126 -3.91 -8.65 18.33
CA ARG A 126 -3.92 -9.30 19.66
C ARG A 126 -2.69 -10.17 19.92
N ARG A 127 -1.97 -10.59 18.87
CA ARG A 127 -0.77 -11.42 18.99
C ARG A 127 0.48 -10.59 19.23
N GLY A 128 0.61 -10.04 20.45
CA GLY A 128 1.74 -9.18 20.85
C GLY A 128 3.12 -9.83 20.68
N LYS A 129 3.24 -11.14 20.95
CA LYS A 129 4.49 -11.90 20.83
C LYS A 129 4.81 -12.38 19.41
N SER A 130 3.87 -12.27 18.48
CA SER A 130 4.09 -12.73 17.10
C SER A 130 4.90 -11.69 16.32
N ASN A 131 5.83 -12.18 15.53
CA ASN A 131 6.56 -11.38 14.55
C ASN A 131 5.71 -10.99 13.34
N ILE A 132 4.51 -11.55 13.14
CA ILE A 132 3.59 -11.09 12.08
C ILE A 132 2.99 -9.75 12.51
N VAL A 133 3.35 -8.66 11.83
CA VAL A 133 3.01 -7.28 12.23
C VAL A 133 1.97 -6.61 11.35
N GLY A 134 1.60 -7.22 10.22
CA GLY A 134 0.68 -6.61 9.28
C GLY A 134 0.35 -7.55 8.13
N ILE A 135 -0.35 -6.99 7.14
CA ILE A 135 -0.78 -7.67 5.93
C ILE A 135 -0.43 -6.82 4.71
N ALA A 136 0.04 -7.47 3.64
CA ALA A 136 0.15 -6.89 2.32
C ALA A 136 -0.98 -7.45 1.44
N TYR A 137 -1.67 -6.60 0.68
CA TYR A 137 -2.75 -7.02 -0.21
C TYR A 137 -2.82 -6.13 -1.46
N ARG A 138 -3.30 -6.69 -2.57
CA ARG A 138 -3.53 -5.92 -3.80
C ARG A 138 -4.78 -5.06 -3.69
N SER A 139 -4.71 -3.82 -4.13
CA SER A 139 -5.87 -2.93 -4.17
C SER A 139 -6.96 -3.50 -5.07
N THR A 140 -8.19 -3.55 -4.58
CA THR A 140 -9.35 -3.95 -5.39
C THR A 140 -9.90 -2.81 -6.24
N LYS A 141 -9.39 -1.58 -6.05
CA LYS A 141 -9.78 -0.39 -6.82
C LYS A 141 -9.03 -0.30 -8.14
N MET A 142 -7.93 -1.03 -8.31
CA MET A 142 -7.27 -1.19 -9.60
C MET A 142 -7.85 -2.37 -10.37
N VAL A 143 -7.97 -2.18 -11.68
CA VAL A 143 -8.54 -3.17 -12.61
C VAL A 143 -7.49 -4.23 -12.97
N LYS A 144 -6.26 -3.80 -13.27
CA LYS A 144 -5.09 -4.67 -13.45
C LYS A 144 -4.23 -4.68 -12.20
N THR A 145 -4.46 -5.67 -11.35
CA THR A 145 -3.68 -5.87 -10.12
C THR A 145 -2.47 -6.79 -10.33
N ASN A 146 -2.42 -7.49 -11.47
CA ASN A 146 -1.51 -8.61 -11.69
C ASN A 146 -0.14 -8.18 -12.21
N ASP A 147 -0.03 -7.02 -12.87
CA ASP A 147 1.19 -6.59 -13.60
C ASP A 147 2.04 -5.57 -12.82
N GLY A 148 2.19 -5.74 -11.51
CA GLY A 148 3.29 -5.10 -10.79
C GLY A 148 3.02 -4.66 -9.35
N ASP A 149 4.13 -4.37 -8.67
CA ASP A 149 4.18 -4.07 -7.24
C ASP A 149 3.51 -2.75 -6.88
N LYS A 150 3.13 -1.91 -7.86
CA LYS A 150 2.52 -0.59 -7.66
C LYS A 150 1.08 -0.64 -7.13
N SER A 151 0.50 -1.83 -7.02
CA SER A 151 -0.87 -2.05 -6.54
C SER A 151 -0.99 -2.59 -5.12
N ILE A 152 0.14 -2.65 -4.41
CA ILE A 152 0.21 -3.26 -3.09
C ILE A 152 -0.09 -2.22 -2.02
N ASN A 153 -1.00 -2.56 -1.12
CA ASN A 153 -1.21 -1.86 0.14
C ASN A 153 -0.64 -2.71 1.28
N VAL A 154 -0.06 -2.06 2.28
CA VAL A 154 0.41 -2.68 3.52
C VAL A 154 -0.32 -2.05 4.70
N VAL A 155 -0.87 -2.88 5.58
CA VAL A 155 -1.59 -2.41 6.77
C VAL A 155 -1.00 -3.04 8.01
N LEU A 156 -0.64 -2.18 8.96
CA LEU A 156 -0.05 -2.57 10.23
C LEU A 156 -0.95 -2.08 11.38
N PRO A 157 -1.63 -3.00 12.09
CA PRO A 157 -2.39 -2.61 13.27
C PRO A 157 -1.44 -2.32 14.44
N PRO A 158 -1.81 -1.39 15.34
CA PRO A 158 -1.02 -1.14 16.53
C PRO A 158 -1.04 -2.39 17.42
N LYS A 159 0.14 -2.79 17.91
CA LYS A 159 0.30 -3.82 18.95
C LYS A 159 0.64 -3.13 20.26
N VAL A 160 -0.39 -2.78 21.02
CA VAL A 160 -0.27 -1.93 22.22
C VAL A 160 -1.17 -2.42 23.35
N THR A 161 -0.78 -2.11 24.59
CA THR A 161 -1.65 -2.29 25.77
C THR A 161 -2.57 -1.09 25.94
N TYR A 162 -3.65 -1.25 26.69
CA TYR A 162 -4.55 -0.14 27.01
C TYR A 162 -3.81 1.05 27.67
N GLN A 163 -2.91 0.77 28.62
CA GLN A 163 -2.10 1.80 29.27
C GLN A 163 -1.26 2.62 28.26
N GLN A 164 -0.71 1.96 27.23
CA GLN A 164 0.02 2.64 26.17
C GLN A 164 -0.89 3.54 25.33
N THR A 165 -2.15 3.14 25.09
CA THR A 165 -3.10 4.00 24.35
C THR A 165 -3.50 5.27 25.09
N ILE A 166 -3.32 5.31 26.42
CA ILE A 166 -3.56 6.51 27.23
C ILE A 166 -2.30 7.39 27.27
N SER A 167 -1.16 6.77 27.57
CA SER A 167 0.11 7.48 27.81
C SER A 167 0.79 8.00 26.55
N LYS A 168 0.52 7.40 25.38
CA LYS A 168 1.19 7.72 24.12
C LYS A 168 0.19 8.12 23.05
N ASP A 169 0.62 8.90 22.07
CA ASP A 169 -0.22 9.20 20.92
C ASP A 169 -0.04 8.16 19.81
N PHE A 170 1.15 7.57 19.69
CA PHE A 170 1.45 6.62 18.61
C PHE A 170 1.95 5.26 19.13
N CYS A 171 1.84 4.24 18.28
CA CYS A 171 2.31 2.90 18.61
C CYS A 171 3.84 2.87 18.71
N PRO A 172 4.42 2.53 19.88
CA PRO A 172 5.87 2.52 20.06
C PRO A 172 6.60 1.53 19.17
N LYS A 173 5.94 0.40 18.87
CA LYS A 173 6.50 -0.60 17.97
C LYS A 173 6.61 -0.05 16.56
N LEU A 174 5.54 0.54 16.03
CA LEU A 174 5.54 1.09 14.67
C LEU A 174 6.47 2.30 14.55
N ILE A 175 6.58 3.13 15.58
CA ILE A 175 7.57 4.23 15.63
C ILE A 175 9.00 3.72 15.40
N LYS A 176 9.37 2.63 16.08
CA LYS A 176 10.72 2.06 15.98
C LYS A 176 10.97 1.40 14.63
N MET A 177 9.93 0.87 14.00
CA MET A 177 10.04 0.14 12.74
C MET A 177 10.31 1.05 11.54
N PHE A 178 9.82 2.30 11.55
CA PHE A 178 9.85 3.14 10.36
C PHE A 178 10.62 4.45 10.57
N LYS A 179 11.27 4.89 9.50
CA LYS A 179 11.63 6.28 9.26
C LYS A 179 10.72 6.84 8.19
N LEU A 180 10.44 8.13 8.22
CA LEU A 180 9.69 8.78 7.14
C LEU A 180 10.29 10.13 6.74
N THR A 181 10.03 10.51 5.50
CA THR A 181 10.33 11.86 5.02
C THR A 181 9.33 12.86 5.60
N PRO A 182 9.71 14.14 5.80
CA PRO A 182 8.75 15.15 6.23
C PRO A 182 7.55 15.21 5.27
N PRO A 183 6.32 15.42 5.77
CA PRO A 183 5.16 15.52 4.89
C PRO A 183 5.28 16.76 4.00
N VAL A 184 5.25 16.56 2.68
CA VAL A 184 5.32 17.66 1.70
C VAL A 184 4.01 17.76 0.95
N SER A 185 3.56 18.98 0.66
CA SER A 185 2.40 19.20 -0.21
C SER A 185 2.70 18.71 -1.63
N TRP A 186 1.76 17.98 -2.22
CA TRP A 186 1.86 17.51 -3.60
C TRP A 186 2.13 18.65 -4.58
N GLN A 187 1.40 19.76 -4.45
CA GLN A 187 1.54 20.92 -5.35
C GLN A 187 2.93 21.54 -5.26
N VAL A 188 3.42 21.73 -4.03
CA VAL A 188 4.75 22.31 -3.81
C VAL A 188 5.81 21.44 -4.44
N LEU A 189 5.78 20.12 -4.21
CA LEU A 189 6.78 19.22 -4.77
C LEU A 189 6.71 19.17 -6.31
N LYS A 190 5.51 19.27 -6.90
CA LYS A 190 5.32 19.31 -8.34
C LYS A 190 5.91 20.57 -9.02
N THR A 191 6.11 21.66 -8.28
CA THR A 191 6.78 22.85 -8.84
C THR A 191 8.27 22.63 -9.10
N LEU A 192 8.87 21.59 -8.52
CA LEU A 192 10.26 21.26 -8.74
C LEU A 192 10.43 20.56 -10.10
N ASP A 193 11.21 21.17 -10.99
CA ASP A 193 11.59 20.55 -12.27
C ASP A 193 12.72 19.53 -12.07
N TYR A 194 12.36 18.38 -11.49
CA TYR A 194 13.29 17.30 -11.19
C TYR A 194 13.29 16.24 -12.30
N THR A 195 14.45 16.04 -12.94
CA THR A 195 14.66 15.00 -13.95
C THR A 195 15.25 13.74 -13.32
N CYS A 196 14.62 12.59 -13.55
CA CYS A 196 15.10 11.30 -13.06
C CYS A 196 16.38 10.80 -13.78
N ASP A 197 17.18 10.01 -13.09
CA ASP A 197 18.53 9.55 -13.48
C ASP A 197 18.55 8.59 -14.71
N PRO A 198 19.71 8.41 -15.39
CA PRO A 198 19.88 7.60 -16.60
C PRO A 198 19.40 6.15 -16.57
N ASP A 199 19.53 5.44 -15.44
CA ASP A 199 19.27 4.00 -15.35
C ASP A 199 17.79 3.65 -15.58
N GLU A 200 16.88 4.60 -15.35
CA GLU A 200 15.45 4.41 -15.59
C GLU A 200 15.00 4.85 -16.98
N ARG A 201 15.93 5.32 -17.85
CA ARG A 201 15.63 5.66 -19.24
C ARG A 201 14.99 4.49 -19.98
N ASP A 202 15.29 3.25 -19.64
CA ASP A 202 14.74 2.10 -20.37
C ASP A 202 13.28 1.80 -20.02
N LYS A 203 12.88 1.95 -18.75
CA LYS A 203 11.47 1.89 -18.35
C LYS A 203 10.68 3.06 -18.96
N ALA A 204 11.23 4.27 -18.89
CA ALA A 204 10.62 5.45 -19.50
C ALA A 204 10.53 5.34 -21.05
N LYS A 205 11.55 4.80 -21.72
CA LYS A 205 11.52 4.50 -23.17
C LYS A 205 10.48 3.43 -23.48
N SER A 206 10.36 2.38 -22.65
CA SER A 206 9.35 1.34 -22.83
C SER A 206 7.93 1.91 -22.73
N ALA A 207 7.67 2.70 -21.69
CA ALA A 207 6.41 3.43 -21.52
C ALA A 207 6.14 4.38 -22.69
N SER A 208 7.16 5.10 -23.17
CA SER A 208 7.05 6.00 -24.33
C SER A 208 6.74 5.25 -25.63
N ARG A 209 7.36 4.07 -25.84
CA ARG A 209 7.05 3.20 -26.98
C ARG A 209 5.62 2.68 -26.92
N PHE A 210 5.16 2.28 -25.73
CA PHE A 210 3.77 1.87 -25.51
C PHE A 210 2.79 3.01 -25.81
N LEU A 211 3.06 4.23 -25.33
CA LEU A 211 2.25 5.41 -25.61
C LEU A 211 2.17 5.70 -27.12
N ARG A 212 3.31 5.81 -27.80
CA ARG A 212 3.37 6.07 -29.26
C ARG A 212 2.66 4.99 -30.08
N ARG A 213 2.72 3.73 -29.64
CA ARG A 213 1.99 2.63 -30.29
C ARG A 213 0.48 2.83 -30.17
N ASN A 214 -0.01 3.21 -29.00
CA ASN A 214 -1.45 3.45 -28.79
C ASN A 214 -1.94 4.70 -29.53
N GLU A 215 -1.14 5.77 -29.57
CA GLU A 215 -1.44 6.98 -30.37
C GLU A 215 -1.65 6.68 -31.86
N ARG A 216 -0.84 5.77 -32.42
CA ARG A 216 -0.95 5.36 -33.83
C ARG A 216 -2.10 4.40 -34.13
N LEU A 217 -2.61 3.70 -33.12
CA LEU A 217 -3.61 2.65 -33.29
C LEU A 217 -4.99 3.15 -32.84
N SER A 218 -5.49 2.67 -31.70
CA SER A 218 -6.86 2.90 -31.23
C SER A 218 -6.97 3.86 -30.05
N GLY A 219 -5.87 4.49 -29.64
CA GLY A 219 -5.80 5.31 -28.43
C GLY A 219 -5.89 4.49 -27.14
N ILE A 220 -6.06 5.19 -26.01
CA ILE A 220 -6.25 4.58 -24.69
C ILE A 220 -7.75 4.54 -24.39
N LYS A 221 -8.33 3.33 -24.32
CA LYS A 221 -9.76 3.14 -23.99
C LYS A 221 -10.06 3.29 -22.50
N ASN A 222 -9.16 2.77 -21.67
CA ASN A 222 -9.24 2.87 -20.20
C ASN A 222 -7.87 3.28 -19.65
N PHE A 223 -7.81 4.49 -19.10
CA PHE A 223 -6.57 5.02 -18.55
C PHE A 223 -6.14 4.29 -17.28
N ASP A 224 -7.10 3.91 -16.42
CA ASP A 224 -6.82 3.19 -15.18
C ASP A 224 -6.15 1.82 -15.45
N ASP A 225 -6.41 1.21 -16.62
CA ASP A 225 -5.74 -0.03 -17.06
C ASP A 225 -4.35 0.22 -17.66
N SER A 226 -4.20 1.35 -18.33
CA SER A 226 -2.99 1.69 -19.10
C SER A 226 -1.92 2.35 -18.23
N ILE A 227 -2.32 2.94 -17.10
CA ILE A 227 -1.43 3.66 -16.20
C ILE A 227 -0.32 2.76 -15.65
N VAL A 228 -0.53 1.44 -15.53
CA VAL A 228 0.51 0.50 -15.09
C VAL A 228 1.71 0.52 -16.05
N HIS A 229 1.46 0.54 -17.36
CA HIS A 229 2.52 0.61 -18.37
C HIS A 229 3.07 2.03 -18.57
N LEU A 230 2.24 3.03 -18.32
CA LEU A 230 2.58 4.45 -18.47
C LEU A 230 3.17 5.05 -17.20
N TYR A 231 3.21 4.28 -16.09
CA TYR A 231 3.58 4.76 -14.77
C TYR A 231 4.87 5.58 -14.75
N PRO A 232 5.97 5.15 -15.42
CA PRO A 232 7.22 5.92 -15.45
C PRO A 232 7.12 7.33 -16.06
N LEU A 233 6.06 7.61 -16.82
CA LEU A 233 5.82 8.91 -17.44
C LEU A 233 4.91 9.82 -16.60
N THR A 234 4.34 9.30 -15.51
CA THR A 234 3.36 10.04 -14.69
C THR A 234 4.04 10.91 -13.65
N ASP A 235 3.34 11.94 -13.19
CA ASP A 235 3.79 12.75 -12.05
C ASP A 235 3.87 11.92 -10.76
N PHE A 236 3.04 10.88 -10.61
CA PHE A 236 3.15 9.96 -9.46
C PHE A 236 4.57 9.39 -9.35
N HIS A 237 5.09 8.81 -10.43
CA HIS A 237 6.45 8.25 -10.46
C HIS A 237 7.54 9.29 -10.23
N LYS A 238 7.41 10.47 -10.87
CA LYS A 238 8.38 11.55 -10.70
C LYS A 238 8.46 12.03 -9.26
N LEU A 239 7.32 12.22 -8.61
CA LEU A 239 7.25 12.67 -7.22
C LEU A 239 7.77 11.61 -6.26
N GLU A 240 7.46 10.33 -6.47
CA GLU A 240 8.08 9.22 -5.69
C GLU A 240 9.61 9.31 -5.73
N LYS A 241 10.19 9.42 -6.92
CA LYS A 241 11.64 9.52 -7.09
C LYS A 241 12.21 10.81 -6.52
N CYS A 242 11.50 11.91 -6.66
CA CYS A 242 11.90 13.17 -6.04
C CYS A 242 11.98 13.02 -4.51
N MET A 243 10.99 12.36 -3.90
CA MET A 243 10.98 12.13 -2.45
C MET A 243 12.13 11.22 -2.02
N ASP A 244 12.32 10.09 -2.71
CA ASP A 244 13.34 9.11 -2.33
C ASP A 244 14.77 9.64 -2.49
N ASN A 245 15.01 10.49 -3.48
CA ASN A 245 16.36 11.01 -3.76
C ASN A 245 16.70 12.29 -3.00
N LEU A 246 15.72 13.15 -2.70
CA LEU A 246 15.98 14.49 -2.17
C LEU A 246 15.60 14.67 -0.69
N LEU A 247 14.65 13.88 -0.17
CA LEU A 247 14.17 14.07 1.18
C LEU A 247 14.88 13.12 2.15
N GLU A 248 15.32 13.67 3.27
CA GLU A 248 15.93 12.89 4.34
C GLU A 248 14.87 12.11 5.13
N TYR A 249 15.21 10.88 5.49
CA TYR A 249 14.37 10.00 6.30
C TYR A 249 14.67 10.20 7.78
N GLY A 250 13.70 10.79 8.50
CA GLY A 250 13.78 11.06 9.93
C GLY A 250 13.15 9.96 10.80
N VAL A 251 13.60 9.88 12.04
CA VAL A 251 12.97 9.05 13.08
C VAL A 251 11.66 9.69 13.53
N ILE A 252 10.69 8.86 13.93
CA ILE A 252 9.40 9.33 14.45
C ILE A 252 9.54 9.57 15.95
N GLU A 253 9.17 10.76 16.40
CA GLU A 253 9.10 11.09 17.83
C GLU A 253 7.65 11.19 18.28
N ASP A 254 7.32 10.47 19.35
CA ASP A 254 6.07 10.69 20.07
C ASP A 254 6.25 11.92 20.96
N LYS A 255 5.40 12.93 20.78
CA LYS A 255 5.52 14.22 21.49
C LYS A 255 4.84 14.21 22.87
N LYS A 256 4.23 13.09 23.23
CA LYS A 256 3.49 12.89 24.47
C LYS A 256 4.25 11.97 25.43
#